data_AF-A0A7C1W2S8-F1
#
_entry.id   AF-A0A7C1W2S8-F1
#
_cell.length_a   1.000
_cell.length_b   1.000
_cell.length_c   1.000
_cell.angle_alpha   90.00
_cell.angle_beta   90.00
_cell.angle_gamma   90.00
#
_symmetry.space_group_name_H-M   'P 1'
#
loop_
_entity.id
_entity.type
_entity.pdbx_description
1 polymer ?
#
loop_
_entity_poly.entity_id
_entity_poly.type
_entity_poly.pdbx_seq_one_letter_code
_entity_poly.pdbx_strand_id
1 'polypeptide(L)'
;METQGMTIDFDKEVDRSVSHSLKYDVREAYFGRSDVIPMWVADMDLPAPDAVTEALTARAQHPIFGYTVYPDSLYDSLINWCELHYQWTVSKSDVIMC
;
A
#
# COMPACT_ATOMS: atom_id res chain seq x y z
N MET A 1 -0.96 -30.59 -3.29
CA MET A 1 -1.26 -29.73 -2.12
C MET A 1 -2.11 -28.61 -2.65
N GLU A 2 -3.41 -28.64 -2.37
CA GLU A 2 -4.33 -27.56 -2.72
C GLU A 2 -3.89 -26.30 -1.96
N THR A 3 -3.54 -25.25 -2.70
CA THR A 3 -3.47 -23.91 -2.15
C THR A 3 -4.90 -23.51 -1.80
N GLN A 4 -5.25 -23.52 -0.51
CA GLN A 4 -6.46 -22.85 -0.03
C GLN A 4 -6.37 -21.40 -0.51
N GLY A 5 -7.20 -21.04 -1.48
CA GLY A 5 -7.28 -19.67 -1.96
C GLY A 5 -7.70 -18.79 -0.79
N MET A 6 -6.85 -17.85 -0.39
CA MET A 6 -7.28 -16.73 0.42
C MET A 6 -8.32 -15.95 -0.39
N THR A 7 -9.59 -16.10 -0.04
CA THR A 7 -10.67 -15.31 -0.63
C THR A 7 -10.63 -13.92 0.00
N ILE A 8 -10.18 -12.92 -0.77
CA ILE A 8 -10.26 -11.51 -0.40
C ILE A 8 -11.66 -11.02 -0.76
N ASP A 9 -12.36 -10.43 0.21
CA ASP A 9 -13.67 -9.80 0.01
C ASP A 9 -13.49 -8.33 -0.38
N PHE A 10 -13.63 -8.04 -1.69
CA PHE A 10 -13.55 -6.68 -2.22
C PHE A 10 -14.89 -5.92 -2.16
N ASP A 11 -15.99 -6.59 -1.81
CA ASP A 11 -17.32 -5.98 -1.65
C ASP A 11 -17.50 -5.40 -0.23
N LYS A 12 -16.61 -5.75 0.70
CA LYS A 12 -16.59 -5.19 2.05
C LYS A 12 -16.34 -3.68 2.02
N GLU A 13 -17.37 -2.92 2.36
CA GLU A 13 -17.27 -1.47 2.53
C GLU A 13 -16.37 -1.09 3.72
N VAL A 14 -15.50 -0.10 3.51
CA VAL A 14 -14.62 0.48 4.52
C VAL A 14 -14.87 1.98 4.59
N ASP A 15 -15.33 2.48 5.74
CA ASP A 15 -15.52 3.91 5.95
C ASP A 15 -14.16 4.62 6.05
N ARG A 16 -13.90 5.52 5.09
CA ARG A 16 -12.67 6.33 5.01
C ARG A 16 -12.87 7.77 5.47
N SER A 17 -14.08 8.18 5.87
CA SER A 17 -14.39 9.57 6.27
C SER A 17 -13.69 10.03 7.55
N VAL A 18 -13.15 9.10 8.34
CA VAL A 18 -12.43 9.38 9.59
C VAL A 18 -10.92 9.09 9.50
N SER A 19 -10.40 8.93 8.28
CA SER A 19 -9.02 8.47 8.04
C SER A 19 -8.04 9.56 7.58
N HIS A 20 -8.43 10.84 7.60
CA HIS A 20 -7.64 11.93 7.02
C HIS A 20 -7.35 11.70 5.51
N SER A 21 -8.35 11.19 4.79
CA SER A 21 -8.23 10.79 3.39
C SER A 21 -8.37 11.99 2.46
N LEU A 22 -7.35 12.25 1.62
CA LEU A 22 -7.44 13.27 0.57
C LEU A 22 -8.65 13.01 -0.35
N LYS A 23 -8.98 11.75 -0.64
CA LYS A 23 -10.11 11.41 -1.49
C LYS A 23 -11.45 11.93 -0.95
N TYR A 24 -11.64 11.91 0.38
CA TYR A 24 -12.90 12.25 1.05
C TYR A 24 -12.89 13.63 1.73
N ASP A 25 -11.81 14.02 2.38
CA ASP A 25 -11.82 15.12 3.36
C ASP A 25 -11.59 16.49 2.74
N VAL A 26 -11.08 16.57 1.51
CA VAL A 26 -10.83 17.83 0.81
C VAL A 26 -11.83 18.12 -0.32
N ARG A 27 -12.95 17.38 -0.39
CA ARG A 27 -13.96 17.55 -1.47
C ARG A 27 -14.49 18.98 -1.56
N GLU A 28 -14.80 19.60 -0.43
CA GLU A 28 -15.27 21.00 -0.39
C GLU A 28 -14.25 21.95 -1.04
N ALA A 29 -12.96 21.80 -0.70
CA ALA A 29 -11.90 22.65 -1.21
C ALA A 29 -11.63 22.46 -2.71
N TYR A 30 -11.76 21.23 -3.22
CA TYR A 30 -11.47 20.90 -4.63
C TYR A 30 -12.68 21.06 -5.55
N PHE A 31 -13.88 20.79 -5.07
CA PHE A 31 -15.11 20.75 -5.88
C PHE A 31 -16.13 21.84 -5.52
N GLY A 32 -15.86 22.66 -4.49
CA GLY A 32 -16.76 23.71 -4.00
C GLY A 32 -18.02 23.17 -3.30
N ARG A 33 -18.05 21.87 -3.02
CA ARG A 33 -19.12 21.18 -2.28
C ARG A 33 -18.61 19.82 -1.77
N SER A 34 -19.11 19.39 -0.62
CA SER A 34 -18.69 18.15 0.07
C SER A 34 -19.54 16.93 -0.29
N ASP A 35 -20.74 17.13 -0.83
CA ASP A 35 -21.70 16.08 -1.20
C ASP A 35 -21.47 15.54 -2.62
N VAL A 36 -20.21 15.29 -2.96
CA VAL A 36 -19.81 14.56 -4.17
C VAL A 36 -19.33 13.16 -3.83
N ILE A 37 -19.63 12.21 -4.72
CA ILE A 37 -19.07 10.85 -4.66
C ILE A 37 -17.61 10.94 -5.10
N PRO A 38 -16.63 10.58 -4.25
CA PRO A 38 -15.23 10.77 -4.57
C PRO A 38 -14.70 9.65 -5.47
N MET A 39 -14.46 9.96 -6.75
CA MET A 39 -13.93 9.02 -7.77
C MET A 39 -12.77 9.65 -8.58
N TRP A 40 -11.94 10.50 -7.95
CA TRP A 40 -11.05 11.42 -8.66
C TRP A 40 -9.55 11.14 -8.46
N VAL A 41 -9.10 10.94 -7.21
CA VAL A 41 -7.70 10.69 -6.90
C VAL A 41 -7.38 9.18 -6.95
N ALA A 42 -6.20 8.83 -7.45
CA ALA A 42 -5.78 7.45 -7.69
C ALA A 42 -5.27 6.75 -6.40
N ASP A 43 -6.17 6.55 -5.44
CA ASP A 43 -6.06 5.55 -4.37
C ASP A 43 -7.31 4.64 -4.37
N MET A 44 -7.31 3.60 -3.54
CA MET A 44 -8.38 2.60 -3.52
C MET A 44 -9.23 2.68 -2.24
N ASP A 45 -10.51 2.29 -2.34
CA ASP A 45 -11.38 2.07 -1.18
C ASP A 45 -11.35 0.60 -0.73
N LEU A 46 -10.20 -0.04 -0.91
CA LEU A 46 -9.93 -1.43 -0.55
C LEU A 46 -8.89 -1.47 0.58
N PRO A 47 -8.98 -2.44 1.50
CA PRO A 47 -7.91 -2.66 2.47
C PRO A 47 -6.62 -3.08 1.77
N ALA A 48 -5.48 -2.69 2.33
CA ALA A 48 -4.20 -3.25 1.92
C ALA A 48 -4.20 -4.78 2.20
N PRO A 49 -3.45 -5.59 1.42
CA PRO A 49 -3.37 -7.03 1.65
C PRO A 49 -2.87 -7.37 3.07
N ASP A 50 -3.34 -8.48 3.64
CA ASP A 50 -2.96 -8.93 4.99
C ASP A 50 -1.44 -9.01 5.18
N ALA A 51 -0.71 -9.47 4.15
CA ALA A 51 0.75 -9.52 4.18
C ALA A 51 1.41 -8.14 4.45
N VAL A 52 0.78 -7.04 4.01
CA VAL A 52 1.26 -5.67 4.24
C VAL A 52 0.88 -5.21 5.64
N THR A 53 -0.37 -5.39 6.06
CA THR A 53 -0.86 -4.92 7.37
C THR A 53 -0.21 -5.70 8.53
N GLU A 54 0.06 -6.98 8.36
CA GLU A 54 0.79 -7.82 9.31
C GLU A 54 2.25 -7.36 9.45
N ALA A 55 2.95 -7.08 8.34
CA ALA A 55 4.33 -6.58 8.38
C ALA A 55 4.43 -5.22 9.08
N LEU A 56 3.47 -4.31 8.81
CA LEU A 56 3.38 -3.02 9.50
C LEU A 56 3.09 -3.19 10.99
N THR A 57 2.18 -4.09 11.36
CA THR A 57 1.84 -4.39 12.76
C THR A 57 3.04 -4.97 13.50
N ALA A 58 3.74 -5.93 12.91
CA ALA A 58 4.96 -6.51 13.48
C ALA A 58 6.05 -5.45 13.67
N ARG A 59 6.24 -4.53 12.71
CA ARG A 59 7.18 -3.42 12.87
C ARG A 59 6.75 -2.47 13.99
N ALA A 60 5.46 -2.17 14.11
CA ALA A 60 4.92 -1.28 15.14
C ALA A 60 5.04 -1.84 16.57
N GLN A 61 5.11 -3.17 16.72
CA GLN A 61 5.35 -3.81 18.02
C GLN A 61 6.76 -3.55 18.57
N HIS A 62 7.73 -3.25 17.70
CA HIS A 62 9.07 -2.85 18.16
C HIS A 62 9.04 -1.41 18.72
N PRO A 63 9.43 -1.17 19.98
CA PRO A 63 9.16 0.09 20.68
C PRO A 63 10.03 1.28 20.23
N ILE A 64 11.03 1.05 19.38
CA ILE A 64 11.97 2.09 18.91
C ILE A 64 11.74 2.37 17.42
N PHE A 65 11.60 3.65 17.08
CA PHE A 65 11.30 4.17 15.73
C PHE A 65 12.37 5.16 15.22
N GLY A 66 13.65 4.87 15.50
CA GLY A 66 14.78 5.67 15.03
C GLY A 66 15.08 5.48 13.53
N TYR A 67 16.22 6.03 13.10
CA TYR A 67 16.69 5.92 11.72
C TYR A 67 16.78 4.46 11.25
N THR A 68 16.17 4.18 10.11
CA THR A 68 16.15 2.86 9.49
C THR A 68 17.08 2.84 8.29
N VAL A 69 17.98 1.86 8.22
CA VAL A 69 18.79 1.58 7.04
C VAL A 69 18.03 0.60 6.14
N TYR A 70 18.07 0.81 4.83
CA TYR A 70 17.41 -0.10 3.88
C TYR A 70 18.11 -1.47 3.89
N PRO A 71 17.41 -2.56 4.25
CA PRO A 71 17.98 -3.90 4.23
C PRO A 71 18.10 -4.43 2.79
N ASP A 72 19.01 -5.37 2.56
CA ASP A 72 19.19 -6.00 1.24
C ASP A 72 17.89 -6.68 0.74
N SER A 73 17.10 -7.24 1.66
CA SER A 73 15.81 -7.85 1.36
C SER A 73 14.81 -6.92 0.69
N LEU A 74 14.90 -5.61 0.90
CA LEU A 74 14.05 -4.64 0.22
C LEU A 74 14.40 -4.57 -1.27
N TYR A 75 15.70 -4.52 -1.60
CA TYR A 75 16.17 -4.51 -2.98
C TYR A 75 15.85 -5.83 -3.68
N ASP A 76 16.12 -6.95 -3.01
CA ASP A 76 15.83 -8.29 -3.54
C ASP A 76 14.33 -8.45 -3.85
N SER A 77 13.45 -7.92 -2.99
CA SER A 77 12.00 -7.96 -3.22
C SER A 77 11.61 -7.24 -4.52
N LEU A 78 12.16 -6.04 -4.77
CA LEU A 78 11.90 -5.28 -5.99
C LEU A 78 12.47 -5.97 -7.23
N ILE A 79 13.74 -6.41 -7.17
CA ILE A 79 14.41 -7.09 -8.29
C ILE A 79 13.65 -8.35 -8.68
N ASN A 80 13.28 -9.17 -7.69
CA ASN A 80 12.53 -10.41 -7.93
C ASN A 80 11.13 -10.13 -8.48
N TRP A 81 10.46 -9.06 -8.01
CA TRP A 81 9.17 -8.64 -8.55
C TRP A 81 9.28 -8.27 -10.04
N CYS A 82 10.29 -7.47 -10.40
CA CYS A 82 10.52 -7.06 -11.78
C CYS A 82 10.81 -8.25 -12.71
N GLU A 83 11.64 -9.19 -12.27
CA GLU A 83 11.95 -10.39 -13.04
C GLU A 83 10.70 -11.28 -13.19
N LEU A 84 9.97 -11.54 -12.11
CA LEU A 84 8.82 -12.43 -12.12
C LEU A 84 7.66 -11.90 -12.97
N HIS A 85 7.34 -10.61 -12.85
CA HIS A 85 6.15 -10.04 -13.49
C HIS A 85 6.42 -9.43 -14.85
N TYR A 86 7.67 -9.02 -15.13
CA TYR A 86 8.00 -8.28 -16.34
C TYR A 86 9.18 -8.87 -17.12
N GLN A 87 9.81 -9.95 -16.64
CA GLN A 87 11.03 -10.51 -17.24
C GLN A 87 12.13 -9.45 -17.39
N TRP A 88 12.15 -8.53 -16.43
CA TRP A 88 13.06 -7.40 -16.43
C TRP A 88 14.10 -7.57 -15.33
N THR A 89 15.33 -7.82 -15.76
CA THR A 89 16.48 -7.93 -14.86
C THR A 89 16.94 -6.54 -14.43
N VAL A 90 16.70 -6.20 -13.16
CA VAL A 90 17.12 -4.97 -12.50
C VAL A 90 18.32 -5.27 -11.59
N SER A 91 19.32 -4.39 -11.54
CA SER A 91 20.42 -4.49 -10.57
C SER A 91 20.20 -3.58 -9.38
N LYS A 92 20.80 -3.91 -8.23
CA LYS A 92 20.70 -3.09 -7.01
C LYS A 92 21.16 -1.64 -7.24
N SER A 93 22.17 -1.43 -8.09
CA SER A 93 22.70 -0.09 -8.40
C SER A 93 21.75 0.78 -9.23
N ASP A 94 20.73 0.18 -9.87
CA ASP A 94 19.72 0.91 -10.63
C ASP A 94 18.63 1.50 -9.72
N VAL A 95 18.57 1.06 -8.46
CA VAL A 95 17.51 1.42 -7.52
C VAL A 95 17.96 2.54 -6.59
N ILE A 96 17.29 3.69 -6.69
CA ILE A 96 17.43 4.82 -5.78
C ILE A 96 16.11 4.97 -5.01
N MET A 97 16.18 4.95 -3.67
CA MET A 97 15.02 5.20 -2.81
C MET A 97 14.67 6.69 -2.82
N CYS A 98 13.40 7.03 -3.05
CA CYS A 98 12.88 8.40 -3.14
C CYS A 98 11.69 8.63 -2.20
#